data_AF-S4PLW2-F1
#
_entry.id   AF-S4PLW2-F1
#
_cell.length_a   1.000
_cell.length_b   1.000
_cell.length_c   1.000
_cell.angle_alpha   90.00
_cell.angle_beta   90.00
_cell.angle_gamma   90.00
#
_symmetry.space_group_name_H-M   'P 1'
#
loop_
_entity.id
_entity.type
_entity.pdbx_description
1 polymer ?
#
loop_
_entity_poly.entity_id
_entity_poly.type
_entity_poly.pdbx_seq_one_letter_code
_entity_poly.pdbx_strand_id
1 'polypeptide(L)'
;MAHQVLSKDMAALVEAMRLAIHYCRTTLHHDYTKSMLAAAHVLAMDAKNLLDVVDCIRERHPHIDWKSALQLDEEPQTSSPIPQNLDSQNQVLNPPLTP
;
A
#
# COMPACT_ATOMS: atom_id res chain seq x y z
N MET A 1 7.64 14.07 14.59
CA MET A 1 7.97 12.79 15.27
C MET A 1 7.09 11.63 14.81
N ALA A 2 5.76 11.75 14.75
CA ALA A 2 4.87 10.68 14.28
C ALA A 2 5.22 10.08 12.89
N HIS A 3 5.53 10.91 11.89
CA HIS A 3 5.96 10.44 10.57
C HIS A 3 7.25 9.60 10.62
N GLN A 4 8.17 9.91 11.54
CA GLN A 4 9.44 9.18 11.67
C GLN A 4 9.24 7.84 12.39
N VAL A 5 8.30 7.77 13.33
CA VAL A 5 7.98 6.53 14.07
C VAL A 5 7.34 5.53 13.12
N LEU A 6 6.24 5.89 12.46
CA LEU A 6 5.55 4.97 11.54
C LEU A 6 6.46 4.53 10.38
N SER A 7 7.25 5.45 9.82
CA SER A 7 8.22 5.12 8.76
C SER A 7 9.29 4.14 9.23
N LYS A 8 9.78 4.30 10.47
CA LYS A 8 10.73 3.38 11.09
C LYS A 8 10.12 2.01 11.34
N ASP A 9 8.90 1.94 11.87
CA ASP A 9 8.25 0.65 12.18
C ASP A 9 7.88 -0.10 10.89
N MET A 10 7.51 0.61 9.83
CA MET A 10 7.36 0.04 8.49
C MET A 10 8.67 -0.55 7.96
N ALA A 11 9.79 0.17 8.11
CA ALA A 11 11.11 -0.33 7.69
C ALA A 11 11.50 -1.60 8.46
N ALA A 12 11.33 -1.59 9.78
CA ALA A 12 11.61 -2.74 10.64
C ALA A 12 10.75 -3.97 10.28
N LEU A 13 9.47 -3.77 9.99
CA LEU A 13 8.59 -4.85 9.52
C LEU A 13 9.06 -5.42 8.18
N VAL A 14 9.42 -4.58 7.21
CA VAL A 14 9.90 -5.03 5.90
C VAL A 14 11.19 -5.83 6.02
N GLU A 15 12.12 -5.41 6.86
CA GLU A 15 13.34 -6.17 7.15
C GLU A 15 13.04 -7.53 7.78
N ALA A 16 12.16 -7.58 8.78
CA ALA A 16 11.75 -8.83 9.42
C ALA A 16 11.01 -9.77 8.44
N MET A 17 10.12 -9.24 7.59
CA MET A 17 9.46 -9.99 6.52
C MET A 17 10.44 -10.59 5.54
N ARG A 18 11.44 -9.80 5.09
CA ARG A 18 12.49 -10.29 4.16
C ARG A 18 13.25 -11.47 4.75
N LEU A 19 13.64 -11.38 6.02
CA LEU A 19 14.30 -12.48 6.74
C LEU A 19 13.39 -13.70 6.87
N ALA A 20 12.12 -13.51 7.24
CA ALA A 20 11.16 -14.60 7.37
C ALA A 20 10.93 -15.36 6.06
N ILE A 21 10.86 -14.63 4.93
CA ILE A 21 10.75 -15.21 3.58
C ILE A 21 12.05 -15.93 3.20
N HIS A 22 13.21 -15.33 3.46
CA HIS A 22 14.52 -15.91 3.10
C HIS A 22 14.80 -17.22 3.84
N TYR A 23 14.46 -17.28 5.13
CA TYR A 23 14.70 -18.44 5.98
C TYR A 23 13.48 -19.37 6.13
N CYS A 24 12.49 -19.29 5.23
CA CYS A 24 11.24 -20.04 5.37
C CYS A 24 11.39 -21.58 5.30
N ARG A 25 12.49 -22.08 4.74
CA ARG A 25 12.78 -23.52 4.60
C ARG A 25 13.83 -24.03 5.58
N THR A 26 14.22 -23.21 6.56
CA THR A 26 15.22 -23.56 7.57
C THR A 26 14.57 -23.75 8.94
N THR A 27 15.34 -24.26 9.89
CA THR A 27 14.90 -24.39 11.29
C THR A 27 14.64 -23.05 11.97
N LEU A 28 15.15 -21.93 11.42
CA LEU A 28 14.96 -20.58 11.95
C LEU A 28 13.64 -19.94 11.49
N HIS A 29 12.85 -20.61 10.64
CA HIS A 29 11.60 -20.05 10.11
C HIS A 29 10.64 -19.57 11.20
N HIS A 30 10.50 -20.33 12.28
CA HIS A 30 9.59 -19.99 13.37
C HIS A 30 10.01 -18.70 14.09
N ASP A 31 11.31 -18.53 14.35
CA ASP A 31 11.84 -17.36 15.06
C ASP A 31 11.70 -16.09 14.23
N TYR A 32 12.02 -16.14 12.93
CA TYR A 32 11.85 -14.99 12.04
C TYR A 32 10.37 -14.65 11.79
N THR A 33 9.49 -15.66 11.70
CA THR A 33 8.05 -15.42 11.60
C THR A 33 7.52 -14.75 12.87
N LYS A 34 7.98 -15.18 14.05
CA LYS A 34 7.60 -14.56 15.32
C LYS A 34 8.10 -13.11 15.41
N SER A 35 9.33 -12.85 14.99
CA SER A 35 9.90 -11.49 14.94
C SER A 35 9.11 -10.58 13.98
N MET A 36 8.77 -11.08 12.79
CA MET A 36 7.92 -10.38 11.82
C MET A 36 6.54 -10.05 12.40
N LEU A 37 5.87 -11.01 13.03
CA LEU A 37 4.55 -10.80 13.64
C LEU A 37 4.61 -9.78 14.78
N ALA A 38 5.68 -9.79 15.58
CA ALA A 38 5.89 -8.81 16.64
C ALA A 38 6.07 -7.39 16.05
N ALA A 39 6.88 -7.24 15.00
CA ALA A 39 7.05 -5.97 14.30
C ALA A 39 5.73 -5.47 13.69
N ALA A 40 4.94 -6.37 13.09
CA ALA A 40 3.64 -6.04 12.52
C ALA A 40 2.66 -5.56 13.59
N HIS A 41 2.69 -6.18 14.78
CA HIS A 41 1.85 -5.78 15.90
C HIS A 41 2.19 -4.37 16.41
N VAL A 42 3.48 -4.07 16.58
CA VAL A 42 3.94 -2.72 16.98
C VAL A 42 3.46 -1.68 15.98
N LEU A 43 3.70 -1.91 14.69
CA LEU A 43 3.24 -1.02 13.62
C LEU A 43 1.72 -0.77 13.68
N ALA A 44 0.93 -1.82 13.91
CA ALA A 44 -0.53 -1.69 14.02
C ALA A 44 -0.95 -0.88 15.25
N MET A 45 -0.26 -1.05 16.38
CA MET A 45 -0.50 -0.27 17.60
C MET A 45 -0.18 1.21 17.39
N ASP A 46 0.95 1.53 16.74
CA ASP A 46 1.34 2.90 16.46
C ASP A 46 0.40 3.57 15.46
N ALA A 47 -0.01 2.86 14.40
CA ALA A 47 -1.01 3.35 13.46
C ALA A 47 -2.36 3.65 14.16
N LYS A 48 -2.81 2.75 15.04
CA LYS A 48 -4.01 2.97 15.85
C LYS A 48 -3.87 4.22 16.74
N ASN A 49 -2.76 4.34 17.46
CA ASN A 49 -2.54 5.46 18.35
C ASN A 49 -2.55 6.81 17.60
N LEU A 50 -1.97 6.87 16.40
CA LEU A 50 -2.03 8.07 15.57
C LEU A 50 -3.46 8.40 15.12
N LEU A 51 -4.24 7.39 14.71
CA LEU A 51 -5.64 7.56 14.35
C LEU A 51 -6.48 8.05 15.54
N ASP A 52 -6.30 7.43 16.71
CA ASP A 52 -7.01 7.80 17.94
C ASP A 52 -6.74 9.27 18.32
N VAL A 53 -5.50 9.75 18.15
CA VAL A 53 -5.14 11.16 18.39
C VAL A 53 -5.83 12.09 17.37
N VAL A 54 -5.84 11.73 16.09
CA VAL A 54 -6.55 12.50 15.05
C VAL A 54 -8.04 12.55 15.33
N ASP A 55 -8.62 11.43 15.74
CA ASP A 55 -10.03 11.30 16.07
C ASP A 55 -10.40 12.13 17.31
N CYS A 56 -9.58 12.09 18.37
CA CYS A 56 -9.75 12.96 19.54
C CYS A 56 -9.73 14.45 19.18
N ILE A 57 -8.84 14.87 18.28
CA ILE A 57 -8.78 16.27 17.80
C ILE A 57 -10.05 16.61 17.03
N ARG A 58 -10.53 15.70 16.17
CA ARG A 58 -11.74 15.89 15.36
C ARG A 58 -12.99 16.00 16.23
N GLU A 59 -13.12 15.17 17.26
CA GLU A 59 -14.21 15.24 18.23
C GLU A 59 -14.20 16.54 19.04
N ARG A 60 -13.00 17.01 19.41
CA ARG A 60 -12.84 18.26 20.19
C ARG A 60 -13.11 19.52 19.37
N HIS A 61 -12.96 19.47 18.05
CA HIS A 61 -13.15 20.61 17.14
C HIS A 61 -14.17 20.32 16.02
N PRO A 62 -15.46 20.15 16.35
CA PRO A 62 -16.50 19.77 15.38
C PRO A 62 -16.81 20.83 14.32
N HIS A 63 -16.40 22.08 14.56
CA HIS A 63 -16.59 23.23 13.68
C HIS A 63 -15.42 23.43 12.69
N ILE A 64 -14.34 22.67 12.82
CA ILE A 64 -13.24 22.70 11.85
C ILE A 64 -13.61 21.79 10.68
N ASP A 65 -13.82 22.40 9.52
CA ASP A 65 -13.99 21.67 8.28
C ASP A 65 -12.64 21.13 7.78
N TRP A 66 -12.26 19.98 8.31
CA TRP A 66 -11.04 19.27 7.96
C TRP A 66 -11.06 18.75 6.52
N LYS A 67 -12.22 18.64 5.86
CA LYS A 67 -12.31 18.19 4.46
C LYS A 67 -11.82 19.28 3.52
N SER A 68 -12.19 20.53 3.79
CA SER A 68 -11.68 21.70 3.06
C SER A 68 -10.16 21.81 3.09
N ALA A 69 -9.51 21.39 4.19
CA ALA A 69 -8.04 21.39 4.29
C ALA A 69 -7.35 20.28 3.46
N LEU A 70 -8.05 19.20 3.12
CA LEU A 70 -7.52 18.09 2.31
C LEU A 70 -7.74 18.28 0.80
N GLN A 71 -8.60 19.23 0.40
CA GLN A 71 -8.98 19.48 -0.99
C GLN A 71 -7.90 20.26 -1.81
N LEU A 72 -6.80 20.68 -1.19
CA LEU A 72 -5.85 21.63 -1.80
C LEU A 72 -4.79 21.04 -2.75
N ASP A 73 -4.91 19.77 -3.18
CA ASP A 73 -3.94 19.13 -4.11
C ASP A 73 -4.59 18.43 -5.33
N GLU A 74 -5.86 18.70 -5.66
CA GLU A 74 -6.36 18.37 -7.00
C GLU A 74 -5.81 19.37 -8.03
N GLU A 75 -4.58 19.13 -8.48
CA GLU A 75 -4.04 19.68 -9.73
C GLU A 75 -5.04 19.44 -10.88
N PRO A 76 -5.29 20.42 -11.76
CA PRO A 76 -6.29 20.31 -12.81
C PRO A 76 -5.94 19.20 -13.80
N GLN A 77 -6.89 18.28 -13.96
CA GLN A 77 -6.93 17.20 -14.95
C GLN A 77 -6.45 17.67 -16.34
N THR A 78 -5.21 17.32 -16.71
CA THR A 78 -4.83 17.25 -18.12
C THR A 78 -5.29 15.90 -18.65
N SER A 79 -6.37 15.95 -19.41
CA SER A 79 -6.97 14.88 -20.19
C SER A 79 -5.92 13.97 -20.86
N SER A 80 -5.91 12.69 -20.51
CA SER A 80 -5.29 11.64 -21.32
C SER A 80 -6.39 10.78 -21.97
N PRO A 81 -6.35 10.52 -23.29
CA PRO A 81 -7.38 9.74 -23.96
C PRO A 81 -7.23 8.25 -23.68
N ILE A 82 -8.37 7.62 -23.38
CA ILE A 82 -8.56 6.18 -23.19
C ILE A 82 -8.14 5.42 -24.46
N PRO A 83 -7.24 4.41 -24.40
CA PRO A 83 -7.08 3.49 -25.51
C PRO A 83 -8.25 2.50 -25.50
N GLN A 84 -9.23 2.74 -26.37
CA GLN A 84 -10.22 1.74 -26.75
C GLN A 84 -9.56 0.65 -27.61
N ASN A 85 -10.04 -0.58 -27.40
CA ASN A 85 -10.01 -1.72 -28.32
C ASN A 85 -8.90 -2.78 -28.10
N LEU A 86 -9.21 -3.69 -27.16
CA LEU A 86 -8.63 -5.02 -27.10
C LEU A 86 -9.69 -6.03 -27.60
N ASP A 87 -9.97 -6.05 -28.90
CA ASP A 87 -10.64 -7.18 -29.54
C ASP A 87 -10.44 -7.09 -31.06
N SER A 88 -9.94 -8.17 -31.69
CA SER A 88 -9.80 -8.38 -33.15
C SER A 88 -8.41 -8.28 -33.78
N GLN A 89 -7.36 -8.90 -33.22
CA GLN A 89 -6.19 -9.30 -34.02
C GLN A 89 -5.66 -10.68 -33.62
N ASN A 90 -6.43 -11.73 -33.95
CA ASN A 90 -5.87 -13.04 -34.24
C ASN A 90 -6.52 -13.57 -35.52
N GLN A 91 -6.31 -12.81 -36.60
CA GLN A 91 -6.68 -13.20 -37.95
C GLN A 91 -5.59 -14.14 -38.46
N VAL A 92 -5.88 -15.44 -38.34
CA VAL A 92 -5.17 -16.54 -38.97
C VAL A 92 -5.00 -16.23 -40.45
N LEU A 93 -3.73 -16.03 -40.85
CA LEU A 93 -3.33 -15.84 -42.24
C LEU A 93 -3.42 -17.19 -42.96
N ASN A 94 -4.47 -17.38 -43.76
CA ASN A 94 -4.64 -18.54 -44.64
C ASN A 94 -3.45 -18.66 -45.63
N PRO A 95 -2.95 -19.87 -45.94
CA PRO A 95 -2.03 -20.10 -47.06
C PRO A 95 -2.78 -20.18 -48.41
N PRO A 96 -2.08 -20.01 -49.55
CA PRO A 96 -2.69 -19.63 -50.83
C PRO A 96 -3.28 -20.81 -51.60
N LEU A 97 -4.30 -20.49 -52.40
CA LEU A 97 -5.04 -21.37 -53.30
C LEU A 97 -4.20 -21.74 -54.53
N THR A 98 -4.21 -23.02 -54.98
CA THR A 98 -4.14 -23.49 -56.38
C THR A 98 -4.10 -25.03 -56.44
N PRO A 99 -4.35 -25.67 -57.61
CA PRO A 99 -4.91 -25.14 -58.85
C PRO A 99 -6.40 -25.49 -59.08
#